data_AF-A0A2E5J0Y9-F1
#
_entry.id   AF-A0A2E5J0Y9-F1
#
_cell.length_a   1.000
_cell.length_b   1.000
_cell.length_c   1.000
_cell.angle_alpha   90.00
_cell.angle_beta   90.00
_cell.angle_gamma   90.00
#
_symmetry.space_group_name_H-M   'P 1'
#
loop_
_entity.id
_entity.type
_entity.pdbx_description
1 polymer ?
#
loop_
_entity_poly.entity_id
_entity_poly.type
_entity_poly.pdbx_seq_one_letter_code
_entity_poly.pdbx_strand_id
1 'polypeptide(L)' 'MSKAVIKKLPKLRLIISLSTGYDHIDLKAAKQRGITVCNVPTYGERTVAEFTIGLILSLSRKLHKAVRRVKTGDFEYH' A
#
# COMPACT_ATOMS: atom_id res chain seq x y z
N MET A 1 1.13 -13.02 -4.79
CA MET A 1 1.74 -14.20 -5.42
C MET A 1 1.05 -15.48 -4.92
N SER A 2 0.16 -16.08 -5.72
CA SER A 2 -0.60 -17.28 -5.33
C SER A 2 0.18 -18.58 -5.58
N LYS A 3 -0.23 -19.68 -4.94
CA LYS A 3 0.31 -21.04 -5.18
C LYS A 3 0.35 -21.42 -6.65
N ALA A 4 -0.70 -21.08 -7.41
CA ALA A 4 -0.81 -21.39 -8.84
C ALA A 4 0.28 -20.69 -9.65
N VAL A 5 0.58 -19.42 -9.34
CA VAL A 5 1.66 -18.66 -10.00
C VAL A 5 3.02 -19.21 -9.59
N ILE A 6 3.21 -19.48 -8.29
CA ILE A 6 4.45 -20.10 -7.79
C ILE A 6 4.73 -21.38 -8.59
N LYS A 7 3.76 -22.31 -8.70
CA LYS A 7 3.92 -23.58 -9.43
C LYS A 7 4.36 -23.42 -10.89
N LYS A 8 3.93 -22.35 -11.58
CA LYS A 8 4.32 -22.06 -12.96
C LYS A 8 5.77 -21.59 -13.13
N LEU A 9 6.46 -21.25 -12.04
CA LEU A 9 7.83 -20.75 -12.05
C LEU A 9 8.78 -21.79 -11.44
N PRO A 10 9.24 -22.79 -12.23
CA PRO A 10 10.02 -23.92 -11.69
C PRO A 10 11.39 -23.50 -11.14
N LYS A 11 12.01 -22.46 -11.72
CA LYS A 11 13.32 -21.93 -11.32
C LYS A 11 13.25 -20.77 -10.30
N LEU A 12 12.06 -20.46 -9.76
CA LEU A 12 11.90 -19.38 -8.78
C LEU A 12 12.63 -19.73 -7.48
N ARG A 13 13.47 -18.81 -7.01
CA ARG A 13 14.26 -18.96 -5.78
C ARG A 13 14.04 -17.84 -4.75
N LEU A 14 13.55 -16.69 -5.20
CA LEU A 14 13.40 -15.48 -4.39
C LEU A 14 12.16 -14.70 -4.81
N ILE A 15 11.40 -14.24 -3.83
CA ILE A 15 10.29 -13.28 -3.99
C ILE A 15 10.61 -12.08 -3.11
N ILE A 16 10.67 -10.89 -3.70
CA ILE A 16 10.85 -9.62 -2.97
C ILE A 16 9.56 -8.82 -3.08
N SER A 17 9.03 -8.40 -1.94
CA SER A 17 7.93 -7.46 -1.85
C SER A 17 8.44 -6.08 -1.46
N LEU A 18 8.15 -5.07 -2.28
CA LEU A 18 8.47 -3.66 -1.99
C LEU A 18 7.43 -3.04 -1.05
N SER A 19 7.10 -3.77 0.02
CA SER A 19 6.07 -3.40 0.99
C SER A 19 6.40 -3.98 2.37
N THR A 20 5.82 -3.39 3.41
CA THR A 20 5.88 -3.92 4.78
C THR A 20 5.05 -5.20 4.88
N GLY A 21 3.79 -5.14 4.42
CA GLY A 21 2.89 -6.29 4.38
C GLY A 21 3.21 -7.25 3.25
N TYR A 22 3.05 -8.55 3.51
CA TYR A 22 3.30 -9.64 2.56
C TYR A 22 2.14 -10.64 2.49
N ASP A 23 0.94 -10.24 2.95
CA ASP A 23 -0.25 -11.09 3.06
C ASP A 23 -0.74 -11.62 1.70
N HIS A 24 -0.39 -10.90 0.64
CA HIS A 24 -0.70 -11.28 -0.73
C HIS A 24 0.19 -12.40 -1.27
N ILE A 25 1.21 -12.88 -0.53
CA ILE A 25 2.12 -13.96 -0.91
C ILE A 25 1.74 -15.24 -0.18
N ASP A 26 1.58 -16.35 -0.91
CA ASP A 26 1.39 -17.68 -0.31
C ASP A 26 2.71 -18.18 0.30
N LEU A 27 2.94 -17.81 1.55
CA LEU A 27 4.15 -18.17 2.31
C LEU A 27 4.29 -19.68 2.50
N LYS A 28 3.17 -20.43 2.60
CA LYS A 28 3.21 -21.89 2.74
C LYS A 28 3.73 -22.54 1.47
N ALA A 29 3.20 -22.13 0.31
CA ALA A 29 3.65 -22.61 -0.98
C ALA A 29 5.10 -22.21 -1.28
N ALA A 30 5.52 -21.00 -0.90
CA ALA A 30 6.90 -20.55 -1.04
C ALA A 30 7.86 -21.39 -0.17
N LYS A 31 7.52 -21.58 1.12
CA LYS A 31 8.31 -22.38 2.07
C LYS A 31 8.44 -23.84 1.64
N GLN A 32 7.36 -24.46 1.17
CA GLN A 32 7.36 -25.84 0.67
C GLN A 32 8.32 -26.05 -0.50
N ARG A 33 8.63 -24.99 -1.25
CA ARG A 33 9.54 -25.04 -2.40
C ARG A 33 10.94 -24.48 -2.11
N GLY A 34 11.23 -24.14 -0.86
CA GLY A 34 12.50 -23.52 -0.49
C GLY A 34 12.71 -22.14 -1.13
N ILE A 35 11.63 -21.41 -1.43
CA ILE A 35 11.69 -20.07 -2.00
C ILE A 35 11.80 -19.06 -0.86
N THR A 36 12.84 -18.22 -0.88
CA THR A 36 13.01 -17.12 0.07
C THR A 36 12.02 -16.00 -0.23
N VAL A 37 11.39 -15.45 0.81
CA VAL A 37 10.52 -14.28 0.70
C VAL A 37 11.13 -13.15 1.53
N CYS A 38 11.29 -11.98 0.92
CA CYS A 38 11.80 -10.77 1.56
C CYS A 38 10.76 -9.64 1.45
N ASN A 39 10.68 -8.81 2.47
CA ASN A 39 9.83 -7.63 2.52
C ASN A 39 10.64 -6.41 3.02
N VAL A 40 10.01 -5.24 3.08
CA VAL A 40 10.62 -4.02 3.60
C VAL A 40 9.91 -3.61 4.88
N PRO A 41 10.38 -4.02 6.07
CA PRO A 41 9.61 -3.88 7.30
C PRO A 41 9.39 -2.40 7.71
N THR A 42 10.40 -1.56 7.67
CA THR A 42 10.41 -0.26 8.39
C THR A 42 10.39 1.00 7.51
N TYR A 43 9.90 0.93 6.26
CA TYR A 43 9.94 2.10 5.37
C TYR A 43 8.77 3.09 5.53
N GLY A 44 7.63 2.64 6.08
CA GLY A 44 6.36 3.34 5.94
C GLY A 44 5.81 4.02 7.18
N GLU A 45 6.34 3.76 8.38
CA GLU A 45 5.69 4.11 9.65
C GLU A 45 5.41 5.61 9.79
N ARG A 46 6.42 6.45 9.55
CA ARG A 46 6.29 7.91 9.65
C ARG A 46 5.34 8.46 8.58
N THR A 47 5.54 8.05 7.33
CA THR A 47 4.71 8.49 6.20
C THR A 47 3.25 8.10 6.39
N VAL A 48 2.98 6.89 6.89
CA VAL A 48 1.61 6.45 7.21
C VAL A 48 1.00 7.32 8.30
N ALA A 49 1.73 7.59 9.39
CA ALA A 49 1.24 8.45 10.46
C ALA A 49 0.93 9.88 9.97
N GLU A 50 1.84 10.48 9.21
CA GLU A 50 1.65 11.81 8.59
C GLU A 50 0.41 11.84 7.70
N PHE A 51 0.25 10.83 6.84
CA PHE A 51 -0.89 10.75 5.94
C PHE A 51 -2.21 10.53 6.69
N THR A 52 -2.21 9.73 7.75
CA THR A 52 -3.37 9.55 8.62
C THR A 52 -3.82 10.87 9.25
N ILE A 53 -2.89 11.65 9.81
CA ILE A 53 -3.22 12.98 10.37
C ILE A 53 -3.73 13.91 9.27
N GLY A 54 -3.09 13.92 8.10
CA GLY A 54 -3.53 14.69 6.93
C GLY A 54 -4.96 14.34 6.48
N LEU A 55 -5.31 13.05 6.46
CA LEU A 55 -6.66 12.57 6.14
C LEU A 55 -7.69 13.01 7.19
N ILE A 56 -7.36 12.93 8.48
CA ILE A 56 -8.22 13.40 9.57
C ILE A 56 -8.55 14.89 9.38
N LEU A 57 -7.53 15.73 9.12
CA LEU A 57 -7.72 17.16 8.86
C LEU A 57 -8.52 17.42 7.59
N SER A 58 -8.24 16.67 6.52
CA SER A 58 -8.96 16.77 5.24
C SER A 58 -10.45 16.48 5.38
N LEU A 59 -10.81 15.49 6.20
CA LEU A 59 -12.21 15.17 6.51
C LEU A 59 -12.84 16.22 7.42
N SER A 60 -12.18 16.57 8.53
CA SER A 60 -12.68 17.53 9.53
C SER A 60 -13.01 18.90 8.92
N ARG A 61 -12.13 19.39 8.02
CA ARG A 61 -12.28 20.71 7.38
C ARG A 61 -12.92 20.65 6.00
N LYS A 62 -13.39 19.47 5.56
CA LYS A 62 -13.95 19.25 4.21
C LYS A 62 -13.01 19.78 3.11
N LEU A 63 -11.69 19.61 3.27
CA LEU A 63 -10.69 20.20 2.38
C LEU A 63 -10.89 19.74 0.93
N HIS A 64 -11.28 18.48 0.72
CA HIS A 64 -11.63 17.96 -0.60
C HIS A 64 -12.72 18.79 -1.32
N LYS A 65 -13.75 19.24 -0.59
CA LYS A 65 -14.82 20.10 -1.15
C LYS A 65 -14.30 21.51 -1.41
N ALA A 66 -13.58 22.09 -0.44
CA ALA A 66 -13.02 23.44 -0.56
C ALA A 66 -12.06 23.55 -1.76
N VAL A 67 -11.16 22.58 -1.93
CA VAL A 67 -10.24 22.52 -3.07
C VAL A 67 -10.99 22.36 -4.39
N ARG A 68 -12.03 21.51 -4.44
CA ARG A 68 -12.86 21.36 -5.64
C ARG A 68 -13.55 22.66 -6.02
N ARG A 69 -14.15 23.35 -5.04
CA ARG A 69 -14.87 24.62 -5.19
C ARG A 69 -13.98 25.71 -5.82
N VAL A 70 -12.78 25.89 -5.25
CA VAL A 70 -11.78 26.84 -5.75
C VAL A 70 -11.29 26.47 -7.15
N LYS A 71 -11.06 25.17 -7.43
CA LYS A 71 -10.65 24.71 -8.77
C LYS A 71 -11.72 24.94 -9.83
N THR A 72 -13.00 25.01 -9.46
CA THR A 72 -14.11 25.33 -10.37
C THR A 72 -14.41 26.82 -10.44
N GLY A 73 -13.61 27.68 -9.81
CA GLY A 73 -13.79 29.14 -9.83
C GLY A 73 -14.89 29.66 -8.92
N ASP A 74 -15.44 28.82 -8.03
CA ASP A 74 -16.47 29.21 -7.09
C ASP A 74 -15.80 29.69 -5.77
N PHE A 75 -15.92 30.98 -5.52
CA PHE A 75 -15.35 31.69 -4.37
C PHE A 75 -16.42 32.36 -3.51
N GLU A 76 -17.70 32.07 -3.74
CA GLU A 76 -18.76 32.75 -3.01
C GLU A 76 -18.73 32.39 -1.52
N TYR A 77 -19.12 33.33 -0.67
CA TYR A 77 -19.09 33.11 0.78
C TYR A 77 -20.40 32.47 1.32
N HIS A 78 -21.42 32.38 0.46
CA HIS A 78 -22.76 31.91 0.80
C HIS A 78 -22.89 30.38 0.69
#